data_AF-A0AB33XWS0-F1
#
_entry.id   AF-A0AB33XWS0-F1
#
_cell.length_a   1.000
_cell.length_b   1.000
_cell.length_c   1.000
_cell.angle_alpha   90.00
_cell.angle_beta   90.00
_cell.angle_gamma   90.00
#
_symmetry.space_group_name_H-M   'P 1'
#
loop_
_entity.id
_entity.type
_entity.pdbx_description
1 polymer ?
#
loop_
_entity_poly.entity_id
_entity_poly.type
_entity_poly.pdbx_seq_one_letter_code
_entity_poly.pdbx_strand_id
1 'polypeptide(L)'
;MKQALFVLEWRRLKASFVLSLALGLAVIIAVAFFLMSRVRQHQTYQTLNVQIETKQATLSRVDGSWRYIATHPDETSSDQVAQAKLKVRHARHLARLYTQQKQFLTRHDNRNYLKTSLAVFHQEALLKKLSPDDFSADLIFNRQQAILFRKLIATHQGYEINGSATLPAVFLTDLSHLIKHWAVLLLMVMILSTTWTLSWVGNQHKWVTLNQPNHRNWLAMNFLVILMTWLVMLFIMLGLGLLISKLWGRPLISGTHSWQNTATDHAQPLKNLLQENIMMSIVRFAILYFTWQFLSMLAARVRR
;
A
#
# COMPACT_ATOMS: atom_id res chain seq x y z
N MET A 1 23.36 -21.71 -33.86
CA MET A 1 21.90 -21.88 -33.73
C MET A 1 21.24 -21.09 -32.59
N LYS A 2 21.75 -21.10 -31.34
CA LYS A 2 21.09 -20.43 -30.19
C LYS A 2 20.88 -18.91 -30.36
N GLN A 3 21.89 -18.19 -30.86
CA GLN A 3 21.78 -16.74 -31.15
C GLN A 3 20.74 -16.42 -32.24
N ALA A 4 20.65 -17.24 -33.30
CA ALA A 4 19.68 -17.04 -34.37
C ALA A 4 18.22 -17.20 -33.88
N LEU A 5 17.99 -18.16 -32.97
CA LEU A 5 16.68 -18.37 -32.35
C LEU A 5 16.26 -17.19 -31.47
N PHE A 6 17.18 -16.66 -30.66
CA PHE A 6 16.91 -15.48 -29.82
C PHE A 6 16.55 -14.24 -30.67
N VAL A 7 17.33 -13.96 -31.72
CA VAL A 7 17.08 -12.82 -32.61
C VAL A 7 15.73 -12.96 -33.34
N LEU A 8 15.36 -14.19 -33.72
CA LEU A 8 14.08 -14.47 -34.36
C LEU A 8 12.89 -14.22 -33.42
N GLU A 9 12.94 -14.73 -32.19
CA GLU A 9 11.89 -14.50 -31.19
C GLU A 9 11.75 -13.01 -30.84
N TRP A 10 12.86 -12.28 -30.77
CA TRP A 10 12.83 -10.82 -30.58
C TRP A 10 12.18 -10.08 -31.76
N ARG A 11 12.53 -10.44 -33.00
CA ARG A 11 11.90 -9.87 -34.21
C ARG A 11 10.40 -10.16 -34.25
N ARG A 12 9.99 -11.36 -33.85
CA ARG A 12 8.59 -11.76 -33.76
C ARG A 12 7.83 -10.93 -32.73
N LEU A 13 8.41 -10.75 -31.53
CA LEU A 13 7.84 -9.91 -30.49
C LEU A 13 7.70 -8.45 -30.97
N LYS A 14 8.72 -7.91 -31.64
CA LYS A 14 8.71 -6.55 -32.19
C LYS A 14 7.69 -6.38 -33.32
N ALA A 15 7.54 -7.38 -34.17
CA ALA A 15 6.53 -7.39 -35.23
C ALA A 15 5.10 -7.55 -34.69
N SER A 16 4.95 -8.11 -33.50
CA SER A 16 3.66 -8.19 -32.81
C SER A 16 3.34 -6.88 -32.09
N PHE A 17 2.08 -6.47 -32.11
CA PHE A 17 1.59 -5.33 -31.31
C PHE A 17 1.74 -5.54 -29.79
N VAL A 18 2.13 -6.75 -29.35
CA VAL A 18 2.21 -7.15 -27.94
C VAL A 18 3.29 -6.39 -27.18
N LEU A 19 4.43 -6.07 -27.79
CA LEU A 19 5.45 -5.26 -27.12
C LEU A 19 4.93 -3.85 -26.81
N SER A 20 4.31 -3.20 -27.79
CA SER A 20 3.70 -1.87 -27.62
C SER A 20 2.57 -1.88 -26.59
N LEU A 21 1.71 -2.91 -26.64
CA LEU A 21 0.63 -3.11 -25.67
C LEU A 21 1.18 -3.30 -24.25
N ALA A 22 2.19 -4.13 -24.09
CA ALA A 22 2.80 -4.43 -22.80
C ALA A 22 3.49 -3.19 -22.19
N LEU A 23 4.22 -2.43 -23.01
CA LEU A 23 4.81 -1.15 -22.58
C LEU A 23 3.75 -0.10 -22.24
N GLY A 24 2.69 0.01 -23.03
CA GLY A 24 1.56 0.89 -22.73
C GLY A 24 0.88 0.53 -21.41
N LEU A 25 0.66 -0.77 -21.17
CA LEU A 25 0.11 -1.27 -19.90
C LEU A 25 1.01 -0.95 -18.70
N ALA A 26 2.33 -1.10 -18.84
CA ALA A 26 3.28 -0.73 -17.79
C ALA A 26 3.12 0.74 -17.36
N VAL A 27 3.00 1.65 -18.33
CA VAL A 27 2.78 3.07 -18.08
C VAL A 27 1.42 3.31 -17.40
N ILE A 28 0.35 2.73 -17.96
CA ILE A 28 -1.01 2.87 -17.43
C ILE A 28 -1.10 2.36 -15.99
N ILE A 29 -0.51 1.21 -15.69
CA ILE A 29 -0.53 0.62 -14.35
C ILE A 29 0.18 1.54 -13.34
N ALA A 30 1.36 2.06 -13.66
CA ALA A 30 2.09 2.95 -12.77
C ALA A 30 1.31 4.25 -12.47
N VAL A 31 0.70 4.86 -13.50
CA VAL A 31 -0.12 6.07 -13.35
C VAL A 31 -1.41 5.78 -12.57
N ALA A 32 -2.13 4.72 -12.94
CA ALA A 32 -3.38 4.33 -12.28
C ALA A 32 -3.15 3.98 -10.81
N PHE A 33 -2.04 3.27 -10.51
CA PHE A 33 -1.68 2.95 -9.13
C PHE A 33 -1.40 4.21 -8.31
N PHE A 34 -0.68 5.20 -8.87
CA PHE A 34 -0.48 6.49 -8.20
C PHE A 34 -1.78 7.24 -7.94
N LEU A 35 -2.69 7.30 -8.92
CA LEU A 35 -3.99 7.93 -8.75
C LEU A 35 -4.83 7.23 -7.67
N MET A 36 -4.84 5.89 -7.66
CA MET A 36 -5.51 5.12 -6.60
C MET A 36 -4.89 5.37 -5.22
N SER A 37 -3.55 5.42 -5.11
CA SER A 37 -2.87 5.75 -3.85
C SER A 37 -3.28 7.12 -3.35
N ARG A 38 -3.33 8.14 -4.22
CA ARG A 38 -3.83 9.48 -3.88
C ARG A 38 -5.28 9.48 -3.38
N VAL A 39 -6.17 8.77 -4.07
CA VAL A 39 -7.58 8.66 -3.66
C VAL A 39 -7.68 8.00 -2.28
N ARG A 40 -6.96 6.91 -2.06
CA ARG A 40 -6.91 6.23 -0.76
C ARG A 40 -6.37 7.14 0.33
N GLN A 41 -5.31 7.89 0.05
CA GLN A 41 -4.74 8.85 0.99
C GLN A 41 -5.77 9.91 1.40
N HIS A 42 -6.56 10.40 0.44
CA HIS A 42 -7.64 11.34 0.71
C HIS A 42 -8.76 10.71 1.55
N GLN A 43 -9.15 9.46 1.25
CA GLN A 43 -10.12 8.71 2.05
C GLN A 43 -9.62 8.50 3.49
N THR A 44 -8.34 8.19 3.66
CA THR A 44 -7.69 8.07 4.98
C THR A 44 -7.74 9.39 5.74
N TYR A 45 -7.42 10.50 5.09
CA TYR A 45 -7.53 11.84 5.68
C TYR A 45 -8.94 12.12 6.19
N GLN A 46 -9.96 11.86 5.35
CA GLN A 46 -11.36 12.04 5.72
C GLN A 46 -11.76 11.13 6.89
N THR A 47 -11.34 9.87 6.86
CA THR A 47 -11.60 8.90 7.93
C THR A 47 -11.02 9.36 9.26
N LEU A 48 -9.78 9.84 9.26
CA LEU A 48 -9.14 10.37 10.47
C LEU A 48 -9.87 11.61 11.00
N ASN A 49 -10.30 12.52 10.13
CA ASN A 49 -11.05 13.70 10.55
C ASN A 49 -12.40 13.32 11.17
N VAL A 50 -13.15 12.41 10.54
CA VAL A 50 -14.43 11.90 11.07
C VAL A 50 -14.22 11.17 12.39
N GLN A 51 -13.15 10.38 12.54
CA GLN A 51 -12.82 9.72 13.80
C GLN A 51 -12.57 10.73 14.95
N ILE A 52 -11.84 11.80 14.69
CA ILE A 52 -11.61 12.86 15.68
C ILE A 52 -12.93 13.54 16.05
N GLU A 53 -13.78 13.86 15.07
CA GLU A 53 -15.08 14.48 15.30
C GLU A 53 -16.02 13.58 16.12
N THR A 54 -16.10 12.29 15.78
CA THR A 54 -16.90 11.32 16.53
C THR A 54 -16.39 11.18 17.97
N LYS A 55 -15.08 11.09 18.18
CA LYS A 55 -14.50 11.03 19.54
C LYS A 55 -14.80 12.30 20.34
N GLN A 56 -14.77 13.47 19.69
CA GLN A 56 -15.12 14.74 20.30
C GLN A 56 -16.61 14.82 20.65
N ALA A 57 -17.49 14.31 19.79
CA ALA A 57 -18.93 14.24 20.04
C ALA A 57 -19.25 13.30 21.22
N THR A 58 -18.67 12.10 21.25
CA THR A 58 -18.81 11.15 22.37
C THR A 58 -18.34 11.77 23.68
N LEU A 59 -17.17 12.43 23.67
CA LEU A 59 -16.67 13.12 24.84
C LEU A 59 -17.62 14.24 25.31
N SER A 60 -18.18 15.02 24.39
CA SER A 60 -19.10 16.11 24.74
C SER A 60 -20.41 15.62 25.38
N ARG A 61 -20.92 14.47 24.91
CA ARG A 61 -22.12 13.82 25.48
C ARG A 61 -21.88 13.39 26.93
N VAL A 62 -20.73 12.79 27.19
CA VAL A 62 -20.38 12.27 28.53
C VAL A 62 -19.94 13.40 29.48
N ASP A 63 -19.26 14.43 28.98
CA ASP A 63 -18.89 15.62 29.77
C ASP A 63 -20.12 16.39 30.27
N GLY A 64 -21.23 16.36 29.52
CA GLY A 64 -22.50 16.96 29.94
C GLY A 64 -23.04 16.39 31.26
N SER A 65 -23.04 15.07 31.42
CA SER A 65 -23.51 14.42 32.65
C SER A 65 -22.58 14.69 33.83
N TRP A 66 -21.27 14.65 33.62
CA TRP A 66 -20.29 14.97 34.67
C TRP A 66 -20.35 16.43 35.12
N ARG A 67 -20.61 17.38 34.20
CA ARG A 67 -20.79 18.79 34.56
C ARG A 67 -22.04 19.02 35.40
N TYR A 68 -23.14 18.33 35.10
CA TYR A 68 -24.37 18.42 35.90
C TYR A 68 -24.09 18.03 37.35
N ILE A 69 -23.50 16.85 37.59
CA ILE A 69 -23.15 16.36 38.93
C ILE A 69 -22.16 17.30 39.63
N ALA A 70 -21.18 17.84 38.89
CA ALA A 70 -20.19 18.75 39.46
C ALA A 70 -20.76 20.12 39.90
N THR A 71 -21.93 20.51 39.39
CA THR A 71 -22.57 21.83 39.63
C THR A 71 -23.81 21.78 40.52
N HIS A 72 -24.33 20.58 40.82
CA HIS A 72 -25.44 20.36 41.74
C HIS A 72 -24.95 19.58 42.97
N PRO A 73 -24.12 20.19 43.84
CA PRO A 73 -23.50 19.52 44.97
C PRO A 73 -24.51 19.07 46.04
N ASP A 74 -25.71 19.63 46.04
CA ASP A 74 -26.75 19.34 47.02
C ASP A 74 -27.56 18.07 46.67
N GLU A 75 -27.44 17.58 45.43
CA GLU A 75 -28.17 16.41 44.91
C GLU A 75 -27.37 15.10 44.99
N THR A 76 -26.08 15.17 45.34
CA THR A 76 -25.15 14.02 45.31
C THR A 76 -24.10 14.06 46.42
N SER A 77 -23.40 12.96 46.68
CA SER A 77 -22.39 12.92 47.74
C SER A 77 -21.15 13.77 47.40
N SER A 78 -20.48 14.33 48.41
CA SER A 78 -19.30 15.19 48.22
C SER A 78 -18.17 14.50 47.44
N ASP A 79 -18.01 13.18 47.64
CA ASP A 79 -17.04 12.36 46.90
C ASP A 79 -17.39 12.23 45.42
N GLN A 80 -18.67 12.05 45.08
CA GLN A 80 -19.13 12.00 43.69
C GLN A 80 -18.94 13.36 43.00
N VAL A 81 -19.19 14.46 43.69
CA VAL A 81 -18.94 15.83 43.20
C VAL A 81 -17.45 16.05 42.95
N ALA A 82 -16.58 15.61 43.87
CA ALA A 82 -15.13 15.72 43.72
C ALA A 82 -14.61 14.90 42.52
N GLN A 83 -15.10 13.67 42.35
CA GLN A 83 -14.78 12.83 41.20
C GLN A 83 -15.31 13.44 39.89
N ALA A 84 -16.54 13.97 39.87
CA ALA A 84 -17.12 14.63 38.71
C ALA A 84 -16.31 15.86 38.29
N LYS A 85 -15.88 16.71 39.24
CA LYS A 85 -15.00 17.86 38.96
C LYS A 85 -13.67 17.42 38.33
N LEU A 86 -13.10 16.31 38.78
CA LEU A 86 -11.87 15.74 38.24
C LEU A 86 -12.08 15.21 36.81
N LYS A 87 -13.18 14.48 36.56
CA LYS A 87 -13.59 14.01 35.22
C LYS A 87 -13.77 15.18 34.25
N VAL A 88 -14.49 16.22 34.64
CA VAL A 88 -14.70 17.44 33.82
C VAL A 88 -13.38 18.13 33.48
N ARG A 89 -12.45 18.24 34.43
CA ARG A 89 -11.12 18.84 34.17
C ARG A 89 -10.38 18.06 33.08
N HIS A 90 -10.35 16.73 33.19
CA HIS A 90 -9.71 15.86 32.21
C HIS A 90 -10.44 15.82 30.86
N ALA A 91 -11.78 15.90 30.86
CA ALA A 91 -12.59 15.99 29.64
C ALA A 91 -12.32 17.29 28.88
N ARG A 92 -12.30 18.43 29.59
CA ARG A 92 -11.95 19.74 28.98
C ARG A 92 -10.54 19.74 28.40
N HIS A 93 -9.58 19.12 29.08
CA HIS A 93 -8.22 18.99 28.55
C HIS A 93 -8.20 18.13 27.27
N LEU A 94 -8.88 16.98 27.28
CA LEU A 94 -8.99 16.11 26.11
C LEU A 94 -9.68 16.80 24.92
N ALA A 95 -10.74 17.57 25.17
CA ALA A 95 -11.43 18.33 24.12
C ALA A 95 -10.52 19.37 23.44
N ARG A 96 -9.65 20.04 24.22
CA ARG A 96 -8.62 20.94 23.66
C ARG A 96 -7.61 20.17 22.81
N LEU A 97 -7.17 19.00 23.26
CA LEU A 97 -6.24 18.15 22.51
C LEU A 97 -6.85 17.67 21.18
N TYR A 98 -8.12 17.25 21.14
CA TYR A 98 -8.79 16.91 19.87
C TYR A 98 -8.86 18.09 18.91
N THR A 99 -9.16 19.29 19.43
CA THR A 99 -9.20 20.52 18.62
C THR A 99 -7.82 20.82 18.01
N GLN A 100 -6.76 20.73 18.82
CA GLN A 100 -5.38 20.89 18.36
C GLN A 100 -4.99 19.81 17.34
N GLN A 101 -5.36 18.55 17.59
CA GLN A 101 -5.09 17.43 16.70
C GLN A 101 -5.72 17.66 15.32
N LYS A 102 -6.98 18.09 15.26
CA LYS A 102 -7.67 18.45 14.01
C LYS A 102 -7.00 19.61 13.29
N GLN A 103 -6.58 20.64 14.02
CA GLN A 103 -5.86 21.78 13.44
C GLN A 103 -4.51 21.36 12.83
N PHE A 104 -3.72 20.54 13.52
CA PHE A 104 -2.45 20.04 13.00
C PHE A 104 -2.63 19.09 11.82
N LEU A 105 -3.67 18.26 11.83
CA LEU A 105 -4.04 17.42 10.69
C LEU A 105 -4.36 18.28 9.46
N THR A 106 -5.16 19.32 9.63
CA THR A 106 -5.56 20.25 8.54
C THR A 106 -4.38 21.04 7.98
N ARG A 107 -3.42 21.40 8.83
CA ARG A 107 -2.18 22.10 8.42
C ARG A 107 -1.12 21.15 7.88
N HIS A 108 -1.38 19.84 7.84
CA HIS A 108 -0.41 18.81 7.52
C HIS A 108 0.87 18.89 8.37
N ASP A 109 0.78 19.35 9.62
CA ASP A 109 1.92 19.48 10.54
C ASP A 109 2.15 18.19 11.32
N ASN A 110 3.12 17.40 10.85
CA ASN A 110 3.34 16.05 11.31
C ASN A 110 3.88 15.98 12.73
N ARG A 111 4.88 16.80 13.04
CA ARG A 111 5.52 16.73 14.36
C ARG A 111 4.52 17.09 15.45
N ASN A 112 3.73 18.14 15.23
CA ASN A 112 2.74 18.56 16.21
C ASN A 112 1.52 17.62 16.24
N TYR A 113 1.06 17.12 15.09
CA TYR A 113 0.01 16.10 15.04
C TYR A 113 0.38 14.84 15.83
N LEU A 114 1.58 14.28 15.60
CA LEU A 114 2.02 13.06 16.28
C LEU A 114 2.18 13.28 17.79
N LYS A 115 2.77 14.42 18.21
CA LYS A 115 2.90 14.78 19.63
C LYS A 115 1.54 14.94 20.31
N THR A 116 0.62 15.68 19.70
CA THR A 116 -0.73 15.88 20.25
C THR A 116 -1.49 14.56 20.31
N SER A 117 -1.35 13.69 19.30
CA SER A 117 -1.98 12.37 19.31
C SER A 117 -1.49 11.48 20.47
N LEU A 118 -0.19 11.52 20.80
CA LEU A 118 0.34 10.83 21.97
C LEU A 118 -0.25 11.37 23.29
N ALA A 119 -0.43 12.69 23.39
CA ALA A 119 -1.08 13.30 24.53
C ALA A 119 -2.57 12.90 24.62
N VAL A 120 -3.28 12.84 23.49
CA VAL A 120 -4.65 12.31 23.39
C VAL A 120 -4.72 10.89 23.94
N PHE A 121 -3.85 9.98 23.48
CA PHE A 121 -3.86 8.59 23.94
C PHE A 121 -3.63 8.45 25.45
N HIS A 122 -2.71 9.25 26.00
CA HIS A 122 -2.48 9.28 27.45
C HIS A 122 -3.72 9.76 28.21
N GLN A 123 -4.33 10.83 27.72
CA GLN A 123 -5.49 11.45 28.35
C GLN A 123 -6.76 10.60 28.23
N GLU A 124 -6.96 9.90 27.10
CA GLU A 124 -8.01 8.88 26.92
C GLU A 124 -7.84 7.73 27.91
N ALA A 125 -6.61 7.26 28.15
CA ALA A 125 -6.32 6.20 29.11
C ALA A 125 -6.64 6.62 30.56
N LEU A 126 -6.31 7.87 30.92
CA LEU A 126 -6.67 8.43 32.22
C LEU A 126 -8.18 8.52 32.41
N LEU A 127 -8.91 9.04 31.42
CA LEU A 127 -10.37 9.15 31.49
C LEU A 127 -11.06 7.78 31.55
N LYS A 128 -10.58 6.79 30.79
CA LYS A 128 -11.12 5.43 30.87
C LYS A 128 -10.89 4.78 32.23
N LYS A 129 -9.78 5.08 32.91
CA LYS A 129 -9.54 4.63 34.29
C LYS A 129 -10.50 5.29 35.29
N LEU A 130 -10.90 6.53 35.04
CA LEU A 130 -11.80 7.30 35.91
C LEU A 130 -13.29 7.00 35.67
N SER A 131 -13.67 6.65 34.44
CA SER A 131 -15.05 6.28 34.05
C SER A 131 -15.00 5.11 33.04
N PRO A 132 -14.87 3.86 33.51
CA PRO A 132 -14.79 2.69 32.64
C PRO A 132 -16.06 2.48 31.81
N ASP A 133 -17.23 2.74 32.41
CA ASP A 133 -18.54 2.44 31.83
C ASP A 133 -19.02 3.54 30.87
N ASP A 134 -18.63 4.80 31.13
CA ASP A 134 -19.09 5.94 30.34
C ASP A 134 -18.18 6.26 29.15
N PHE A 135 -16.89 5.89 29.21
CA PHE A 135 -15.89 6.29 28.22
C PHE A 135 -15.22 5.09 27.53
N SER A 136 -15.71 4.78 26.33
CA SER A 136 -15.18 3.69 25.50
C SER A 136 -13.96 4.14 24.67
N ALA A 137 -12.76 3.96 25.21
CA ALA A 137 -11.50 4.06 24.46
C ALA A 137 -10.87 2.68 24.21
N ASP A 138 -10.39 2.43 22.98
CA ASP A 138 -9.60 1.25 22.66
C ASP A 138 -8.13 1.46 23.04
N LEU A 139 -7.78 1.05 24.26
CA LEU A 139 -6.45 1.25 24.83
C LEU A 139 -5.38 0.39 24.14
N ILE A 140 -5.76 -0.77 23.59
CA ILE A 140 -4.83 -1.70 22.94
C ILE A 140 -4.39 -1.09 21.62
N PHE A 141 -5.35 -0.67 20.81
CA PHE A 141 -5.09 0.01 19.54
C PHE A 141 -4.28 1.29 19.74
N ASN A 142 -4.68 2.13 20.70
CA ASN A 142 -3.94 3.36 21.03
C ASN A 142 -2.49 3.08 21.45
N ARG A 143 -2.23 1.99 22.20
CA ARG A 143 -0.87 1.62 22.61
C ARG A 143 0.00 1.23 21.42
N GLN A 144 -0.55 0.45 20.48
CA GLN A 144 0.17 0.08 19.25
C GLN A 144 0.46 1.32 18.39
N GLN A 145 -0.52 2.19 18.19
CA GLN A 145 -0.32 3.46 17.48
C GLN A 145 0.69 4.38 18.19
N ALA A 146 0.69 4.43 19.52
CA ALA A 146 1.62 5.25 20.27
C ALA A 146 3.08 4.81 20.06
N ILE A 147 3.35 3.50 19.97
CA ILE A 147 4.69 2.97 19.67
C ILE A 147 5.14 3.46 18.29
N LEU A 148 4.26 3.36 17.29
CA LEU A 148 4.54 3.85 15.94
C LEU A 148 4.80 5.36 15.92
N PHE A 149 3.94 6.16 16.56
CA PHE A 149 4.06 7.63 16.54
C PHE A 149 5.33 8.11 17.23
N ARG A 150 5.74 7.47 18.33
CA ARG A 150 7.03 7.76 18.98
C ARG A 150 8.20 7.47 18.05
N LYS A 151 8.16 6.35 17.33
CA LYS A 151 9.19 6.00 16.35
C LYS A 151 9.27 7.05 15.24
N LEU A 152 8.13 7.45 14.66
CA LEU A 152 8.06 8.47 13.60
C LEU A 152 8.59 9.84 14.05
N ILE A 153 8.27 10.26 15.29
CA ILE A 153 8.80 11.50 15.87
C ILE A 153 10.32 11.42 16.02
N ALA A 154 10.85 10.31 16.56
CA ALA A 154 12.28 10.14 16.78
C ALA A 154 13.06 10.15 15.46
N THR A 155 12.50 9.56 14.41
CA THR A 155 13.13 9.44 13.09
C THR A 155 12.80 10.59 12.14
N HIS A 156 12.03 11.60 12.57
CA HIS A 156 11.59 12.74 11.76
C HIS A 156 10.84 12.34 10.47
N GLN A 157 10.14 11.21 10.53
CA GLN A 157 9.47 10.63 9.37
C GLN A 157 8.07 11.19 9.18
N GLY A 158 7.65 11.33 7.92
CA GLY A 158 6.26 11.63 7.57
C GLY A 158 5.29 10.56 8.12
N TYR A 159 4.01 10.91 8.18
CA TYR A 159 2.97 9.92 8.45
C TYR A 159 2.25 9.59 7.13
N GLU A 160 2.39 8.35 6.67
CA GLU A 160 1.61 7.76 5.58
C GLU A 160 1.21 6.33 5.98
N ILE A 161 0.03 5.89 5.57
CA ILE A 161 -0.45 4.52 5.78
C ILE A 161 -0.05 3.68 4.57
N ASN A 162 0.48 2.47 4.81
CA ASN A 162 0.81 1.49 3.78
C ASN A 162 -0.39 1.28 2.83
N GLY A 163 -0.14 1.23 1.53
CA GLY A 163 -1.17 1.09 0.50
C GLY A 163 -1.91 2.38 0.11
N SER A 164 -1.58 3.50 0.74
CA SER A 164 -2.06 4.86 0.42
C SER A 164 -0.91 5.87 0.25
N ALA A 165 0.34 5.39 0.32
CA ALA A 165 1.50 6.24 0.32
C ALA A 165 1.78 6.81 -1.08
N THR A 166 2.20 8.07 -1.12
CA THR A 166 2.60 8.74 -2.35
C THR A 166 4.08 9.12 -2.34
N LEU A 167 4.76 8.99 -1.19
CA LEU A 167 6.19 9.23 -1.11
C LEU A 167 6.98 8.14 -1.83
N PRO A 168 8.12 8.48 -2.46
CA PRO A 168 8.83 7.57 -3.35
C PRO A 168 9.18 6.21 -2.76
N ALA A 169 9.71 6.17 -1.53
CA ALA A 169 10.17 4.92 -0.92
C ALA A 169 9.01 3.96 -0.61
N VAL A 170 7.92 4.48 -0.04
CA VAL A 170 6.76 3.67 0.38
C VAL A 170 5.87 3.34 -0.82
N PHE A 171 5.70 4.29 -1.75
CA PHE A 171 4.98 4.08 -3.00
C PHE A 171 5.58 2.94 -3.83
N LEU A 172 6.91 2.90 -3.96
CA LEU A 172 7.56 1.83 -4.71
C LEU A 172 7.48 0.48 -4.01
N THR A 173 7.53 0.44 -2.68
CA THR A 173 7.28 -0.82 -1.96
C THR A 173 5.85 -1.30 -2.16
N ASP A 174 4.86 -0.42 -2.10
CA ASP A 174 3.45 -0.78 -2.34
C ASP A 174 3.22 -1.23 -3.79
N LEU A 175 3.81 -0.52 -4.76
CA LEU A 175 3.74 -0.88 -6.18
C LEU A 175 4.41 -2.23 -6.43
N SER A 176 5.57 -2.49 -5.83
CA SER A 176 6.25 -3.79 -5.94
C SER A 176 5.43 -4.92 -5.30
N HIS A 177 4.66 -4.62 -4.26
CA HIS A 177 3.74 -5.57 -3.64
C HIS A 177 2.60 -5.97 -4.59
N LEU A 178 2.07 -5.01 -5.36
CA LEU A 178 1.09 -5.27 -6.41
C LEU A 178 1.71 -6.13 -7.53
N ILE A 179 2.91 -5.78 -7.97
CA ILE A 179 3.55 -6.42 -9.12
C ILE A 179 3.98 -7.88 -8.83
N LYS A 180 4.23 -8.25 -7.56
CA LYS A 180 4.45 -9.66 -7.18
C LYS A 180 3.16 -10.48 -7.05
N HIS A 181 1.98 -9.88 -7.15
CA HIS A 181 0.71 -10.54 -6.89
C HIS A 181 0.39 -11.56 -7.99
N TRP A 182 -0.04 -12.77 -7.61
CA TRP A 182 -0.29 -13.88 -8.55
C TRP A 182 -1.23 -13.51 -9.70
N ALA A 183 -2.36 -12.85 -9.39
CA ALA A 183 -3.31 -12.41 -10.40
C ALA A 183 -2.72 -11.43 -11.43
N VAL A 184 -1.89 -10.47 -10.98
CA VAL A 184 -1.22 -9.52 -11.87
C VAL A 184 -0.22 -10.25 -12.77
N LEU A 185 0.58 -11.15 -12.18
CA LEU A 185 1.55 -11.94 -12.93
C LEU A 185 0.90 -12.90 -13.92
N LEU A 186 -0.21 -13.53 -13.56
CA LEU A 186 -0.96 -14.42 -14.46
C LEU A 186 -1.46 -13.65 -15.67
N LEU A 187 -2.08 -12.47 -15.44
CA LEU A 187 -2.53 -11.60 -16.51
C LEU A 187 -1.37 -11.16 -17.42
N MET A 188 -0.22 -10.84 -16.85
CA MET A 188 0.98 -10.49 -17.62
C MET A 188 1.53 -11.67 -18.42
N VAL A 189 1.57 -12.87 -17.84
CA VAL A 189 1.95 -14.10 -18.55
C VAL A 189 1.00 -14.36 -19.71
N MET A 190 -0.31 -14.22 -19.51
CA MET A 190 -1.31 -14.39 -20.57
C MET A 190 -1.08 -13.38 -21.69
N ILE A 191 -0.94 -12.08 -21.38
CA ILE A 191 -0.71 -11.03 -22.38
C ILE A 191 0.59 -11.27 -23.15
N LEU A 192 1.71 -11.53 -22.48
CA LEU A 192 3.00 -11.73 -23.16
C LEU A 192 3.02 -13.03 -23.98
N SER A 193 2.31 -14.06 -23.51
CA SER A 193 2.20 -15.33 -24.22
C SER A 193 1.15 -15.33 -25.34
N THR A 194 0.32 -14.28 -25.49
CA THR A 194 -0.64 -14.16 -26.61
C THR A 194 0.05 -14.26 -27.97
N THR A 195 1.26 -13.73 -28.11
CA THR A 195 2.09 -13.89 -29.32
C THR A 195 2.29 -15.36 -29.72
N TRP A 196 2.24 -16.28 -28.75
CA TRP A 196 2.46 -17.70 -28.91
C TRP A 196 1.17 -18.53 -28.89
N THR A 197 0.26 -18.32 -27.93
CA THR A 197 -1.01 -19.08 -27.88
C THR A 197 -1.87 -18.86 -29.11
N LEU A 198 -1.91 -17.64 -29.66
CA LEU A 198 -2.58 -17.37 -30.95
C LEU A 198 -1.84 -18.00 -32.13
N SER A 199 -0.53 -18.24 -32.04
CA SER A 199 0.21 -18.91 -33.13
C SER A 199 -0.05 -20.42 -33.22
N TRP A 200 -0.52 -21.05 -32.15
CA TRP A 200 -1.04 -22.43 -32.21
C TRP A 200 -2.45 -22.52 -32.78
N VAL A 201 -3.20 -21.41 -32.77
CA VAL A 201 -4.61 -21.34 -33.14
C VAL A 201 -4.84 -20.66 -34.51
N GLY A 202 -3.88 -19.86 -35.01
CA GLY A 202 -3.96 -19.15 -36.30
C GLY A 202 -2.97 -19.63 -37.37
N ASN A 203 -2.99 -18.96 -38.53
CA ASN A 203 -2.17 -19.28 -39.72
C ASN A 203 -0.64 -19.27 -39.50
N GLN A 204 -0.17 -18.82 -38.33
CA GLN A 204 1.24 -18.87 -37.92
C GLN A 204 1.69 -20.26 -37.42
N HIS A 205 0.78 -21.25 -37.35
CA HIS A 205 1.08 -22.62 -36.93
C HIS A 205 2.26 -23.26 -37.69
N LYS A 206 2.37 -22.99 -39.00
CA LYS A 206 3.44 -23.51 -39.87
C LYS A 206 4.85 -23.10 -39.42
N TRP A 207 4.99 -21.93 -38.80
CA TRP A 207 6.27 -21.43 -38.29
C TRP A 207 6.67 -22.05 -36.95
N VAL A 208 5.68 -22.34 -36.10
CA VAL A 208 5.90 -23.06 -34.83
C VAL A 208 6.30 -24.51 -35.09
N THR A 209 5.72 -25.14 -36.11
CA THR A 209 6.06 -26.51 -36.51
C THR A 209 7.46 -26.62 -37.14
N LEU A 210 7.98 -25.56 -37.79
CA LEU A 210 9.35 -25.52 -38.34
C LEU A 210 10.45 -25.58 -37.27
N ASN A 211 10.18 -25.15 -36.04
CA ASN A 211 11.13 -25.21 -34.91
C ASN A 211 11.02 -26.50 -34.07
N GLN A 212 10.20 -27.48 -34.48
CA GLN A 212 9.97 -28.74 -33.75
C GLN A 212 11.21 -29.60 -33.44
N PRO A 213 12.28 -29.66 -34.27
CA PRO A 213 13.40 -30.54 -33.96
C PRO A 213 14.19 -30.12 -32.71
N ASN A 214 13.96 -28.91 -32.16
CA ASN A 214 14.74 -28.36 -31.05
C ASN A 214 13.86 -27.76 -29.92
N HIS A 215 12.75 -28.42 -29.60
CA HIS A 215 11.71 -27.93 -28.68
C HIS A 215 12.22 -27.38 -27.34
N ARG A 216 13.23 -28.03 -26.71
CA ARG A 216 13.79 -27.59 -25.42
C ARG A 216 14.58 -26.28 -25.54
N ASN A 217 15.44 -26.20 -26.56
CA ASN A 217 16.25 -25.00 -26.82
C ASN A 217 15.38 -23.82 -27.22
N TRP A 218 14.31 -24.06 -27.98
CA TRP A 218 13.35 -23.05 -28.37
C TRP A 218 12.54 -22.52 -27.17
N LEU A 219 12.03 -23.41 -26.30
CA LEU A 219 11.26 -23.02 -25.10
C LEU A 219 12.12 -22.18 -24.15
N ALA A 220 13.39 -22.55 -23.96
CA ALA A 220 14.33 -21.77 -23.16
C ALA A 220 14.56 -20.35 -23.74
N MET A 221 14.66 -20.21 -25.07
CA MET A 221 14.85 -18.91 -25.72
C MET A 221 13.58 -18.05 -25.68
N ASN A 222 12.39 -18.65 -25.85
CA ASN A 222 11.11 -17.94 -25.73
C ASN A 222 10.89 -17.44 -24.29
N PHE A 223 11.16 -18.29 -23.30
CA PHE A 223 11.16 -17.88 -21.89
C PHE A 223 12.12 -16.71 -21.65
N LEU A 224 13.34 -16.78 -22.17
CA LEU A 224 14.34 -15.73 -21.98
C LEU A 224 13.88 -14.39 -22.59
N VAL A 225 13.32 -14.39 -23.80
CA VAL A 225 12.77 -13.17 -24.43
C VAL A 225 11.60 -12.59 -23.62
N ILE A 226 10.69 -13.44 -23.16
CA ILE A 226 9.52 -13.01 -22.38
C ILE A 226 9.94 -12.50 -21.00
N LEU A 227 10.90 -13.16 -20.35
CA LEU A 227 11.48 -12.74 -19.08
C LEU A 227 12.20 -11.39 -19.23
N MET A 228 13.01 -11.19 -20.28
CA MET A 228 13.64 -9.90 -20.54
C MET A 228 12.59 -8.80 -20.78
N THR A 229 11.52 -9.11 -21.50
CA THR A 229 10.41 -8.16 -21.70
C THR A 229 9.76 -7.79 -20.37
N TRP A 230 9.52 -8.77 -19.49
CA TRP A 230 9.01 -8.53 -18.14
C TRP A 230 9.97 -7.65 -17.31
N LEU A 231 11.27 -7.91 -17.35
CA LEU A 231 12.27 -7.11 -16.64
C LEU A 231 12.31 -5.66 -17.14
N VAL A 232 12.22 -5.44 -18.45
CA VAL A 232 12.14 -4.08 -19.05
C VAL A 232 10.87 -3.38 -18.57
N MET A 233 9.72 -4.06 -18.57
CA MET A 233 8.47 -3.49 -18.07
C MET A 233 8.55 -3.15 -16.58
N LEU A 234 9.14 -4.02 -15.76
CA LEU A 234 9.39 -3.75 -14.34
C LEU A 234 10.23 -2.49 -14.15
N PHE A 235 11.32 -2.37 -14.91
CA PHE A 235 12.18 -1.20 -14.85
C PHE A 235 11.42 0.09 -15.20
N ILE A 236 10.59 0.05 -16.25
CA ILE A 236 9.77 1.20 -16.66
C ILE A 236 8.72 1.53 -15.61
N MET A 237 7.99 0.53 -15.09
CA MET A 237 6.98 0.74 -14.04
C MET A 237 7.58 1.35 -12.78
N LEU A 238 8.71 0.83 -12.32
CA LEU A 238 9.39 1.32 -11.11
C LEU A 238 10.03 2.69 -11.36
N GLY A 239 10.67 2.90 -12.51
CA GLY A 239 11.28 4.18 -12.87
C GLY A 239 10.24 5.30 -13.02
N LEU A 240 9.15 5.02 -13.73
CA LEU A 240 8.04 5.96 -13.88
C LEU A 240 7.33 6.19 -12.55
N GLY A 241 7.11 5.13 -11.76
CA GLY A 241 6.56 5.24 -10.42
C GLY A 241 7.40 6.12 -9.49
N LEU A 242 8.73 5.99 -9.55
CA LEU A 242 9.67 6.86 -8.84
C LEU A 242 9.55 8.31 -9.30
N LEU A 243 9.46 8.54 -10.61
CA LEU A 243 9.36 9.88 -11.19
C LEU A 243 8.06 10.56 -10.75
N ILE A 244 6.93 9.87 -10.92
CA ILE A 244 5.59 10.36 -10.55
C ILE A 244 5.54 10.68 -9.06
N SER A 245 6.03 9.78 -8.20
CA SER A 245 6.07 9.99 -6.75
C SER A 245 7.02 11.12 -6.33
N LYS A 246 8.14 11.33 -7.02
CA LYS A 246 9.03 12.48 -6.74
C LYS A 246 8.42 13.82 -7.15
N LEU A 247 7.77 13.88 -8.32
CA LEU A 247 7.22 15.12 -8.86
C LEU A 247 5.90 15.51 -8.21
N TRP A 248 5.05 14.52 -7.93
CA TRP A 248 3.68 14.74 -7.48
C TRP A 248 3.36 14.07 -6.15
N GLY A 249 4.26 13.29 -5.53
CA GLY A 249 4.01 12.72 -4.21
C GLY A 249 3.91 13.81 -3.15
N ARG A 250 2.85 13.75 -2.34
CA ARG A 250 2.65 14.66 -1.21
C ARG A 250 2.22 13.81 -0.01
N PRO A 251 2.98 13.80 1.10
CA PRO A 251 2.63 12.97 2.25
C PRO A 251 1.32 13.41 2.88
N LEU A 252 0.65 12.46 3.55
CA LEU A 252 -0.62 12.71 4.23
C LEU A 252 -0.40 13.73 5.35
N ILE A 253 0.73 13.62 6.06
CA ILE A 253 1.23 14.62 6.99
C ILE A 253 2.73 14.84 6.74
N SER A 254 3.16 16.10 6.66
CA SER A 254 4.47 16.50 6.13
C SER A 254 5.68 15.82 6.81
N GLY A 255 6.60 15.28 6.02
CA GLY A 255 7.84 14.70 6.55
C GLY A 255 8.61 13.97 5.47
N THR A 256 9.76 13.40 5.84
CA THR A 256 10.62 12.70 4.89
C THR A 256 10.54 11.19 5.13
N HIS A 257 10.66 10.38 4.06
CA HIS A 257 10.84 8.93 4.18
C HIS A 257 12.13 8.52 3.47
N SER A 258 12.99 7.84 4.20
CA SER A 258 14.22 7.25 3.70
C SER A 258 14.01 5.77 3.36
N TRP A 259 14.83 5.24 2.46
CA TRP A 259 14.85 3.83 2.09
C TRP A 259 15.30 2.88 3.20
N GLN A 260 16.00 3.40 4.21
CA GLN A 260 16.47 2.65 5.37
C GLN A 260 15.38 2.48 6.43
N ASN A 261 14.25 3.17 6.26
CA ASN A 261 13.14 3.09 7.19
C ASN A 261 12.47 1.72 7.09
N THR A 262 11.96 1.24 8.21
CA THR A 262 11.15 0.01 8.30
C THR A 262 9.71 0.32 7.94
N ALA A 263 9.06 -0.55 7.17
CA ALA A 263 7.64 -0.37 6.85
C ALA A 263 6.80 -0.48 8.13
N THR A 264 5.65 0.18 8.16
CA THR A 264 4.78 0.31 9.35
C THR A 264 4.40 -1.04 9.96
N ASP A 265 4.27 -2.08 9.11
CA ASP A 265 3.82 -3.42 9.49
C ASP A 265 4.93 -4.49 9.40
N HIS A 266 6.16 -4.11 9.03
CA HIS A 266 7.25 -5.07 8.80
C HIS A 266 8.52 -4.64 9.53
N ALA A 267 9.20 -5.62 10.14
CA ALA A 267 10.47 -5.39 10.84
C ALA A 267 11.64 -5.06 9.90
N GLN A 268 11.44 -5.13 8.58
CA GLN A 268 12.48 -4.99 7.58
C GLN A 268 12.49 -3.60 6.91
N PRO A 269 13.67 -3.11 6.46
CA PRO A 269 13.79 -1.87 5.69
C PRO A 269 12.99 -1.92 4.38
N LEU A 270 12.46 -0.77 3.95
CA LEU A 270 11.74 -0.60 2.68
C LEU A 270 12.57 -1.05 1.48
N LYS A 271 13.88 -0.79 1.48
CA LYS A 271 14.80 -1.29 0.45
C LYS A 271 14.77 -2.81 0.32
N ASN A 272 14.82 -3.52 1.45
CA ASN A 272 14.87 -4.98 1.46
C ASN A 272 13.53 -5.55 0.98
N LEU A 273 12.42 -4.96 1.43
CA LEU A 273 11.08 -5.33 0.97
C LEU A 273 10.89 -5.12 -0.53
N LEU A 274 11.39 -4.00 -1.07
CA LEU A 274 11.37 -3.74 -2.50
C LEU A 274 12.14 -4.83 -3.27
N GLN A 275 13.36 -5.14 -2.82
CA GLN A 275 14.19 -6.17 -3.45
C GLN A 275 13.52 -7.55 -3.39
N GLU A 276 12.99 -7.93 -2.23
CA GLU A 276 12.30 -9.20 -2.03
C GLU A 276 11.07 -9.31 -2.93
N ASN A 277 10.27 -8.25 -3.02
CA ASN A 277 9.09 -8.20 -3.87
C ASN A 277 9.45 -8.34 -5.36
N ILE A 278 10.52 -7.68 -5.82
CA ILE A 278 10.99 -7.80 -7.20
C ILE A 278 11.49 -9.23 -7.48
N MET A 279 12.29 -9.82 -6.57
CA MET A 279 12.75 -11.20 -6.75
C MET A 279 11.59 -12.20 -6.76
N MET A 280 10.63 -12.06 -5.84
CA MET A 280 9.43 -12.86 -5.83
C MET A 280 8.61 -12.70 -7.11
N SER A 281 8.51 -11.48 -7.65
CA SER A 281 7.83 -11.22 -8.90
C SER A 281 8.46 -12.01 -10.06
N ILE A 282 9.79 -12.02 -10.16
CA ILE A 282 10.53 -12.78 -11.18
C ILE A 282 10.30 -14.29 -11.03
N VAL A 283 10.42 -14.83 -9.81
CA VAL A 283 10.25 -16.27 -9.55
C VAL A 283 8.81 -16.71 -9.86
N ARG A 284 7.82 -15.98 -9.36
CA ARG A 284 6.39 -16.29 -9.58
C ARG A 284 6.02 -16.16 -11.05
N PHE A 285 6.56 -15.16 -11.75
CA PHE A 285 6.38 -15.01 -13.19
C PHE A 285 6.89 -16.24 -13.95
N ALA A 286 8.09 -16.73 -13.61
CA ALA A 286 8.66 -17.92 -14.24
C ALA A 286 7.77 -19.15 -14.01
N ILE A 287 7.35 -19.40 -12.77
CA ILE A 287 6.46 -20.52 -12.42
C ILE A 287 5.17 -20.45 -13.25
N LEU A 288 4.47 -19.31 -13.21
CA LEU A 288 3.22 -19.11 -13.94
C LEU A 288 3.39 -19.27 -15.45
N TYR A 289 4.48 -18.77 -16.01
CA TYR A 289 4.79 -18.92 -17.42
C TYR A 289 4.93 -20.40 -17.81
N PHE A 290 5.73 -21.18 -17.09
CA PHE A 290 5.89 -22.61 -17.41
C PHE A 290 4.59 -23.40 -17.22
N THR A 291 3.82 -23.12 -16.17
CA THR A 291 2.50 -23.74 -15.96
C THR A 291 1.54 -23.40 -17.10
N TRP A 292 1.48 -22.13 -17.51
CA TRP A 292 0.64 -21.67 -18.62
C TRP A 292 1.01 -22.30 -19.95
N GLN A 293 2.30 -22.41 -20.25
CA GLN A 293 2.83 -23.07 -21.44
C GLN A 293 2.44 -24.56 -21.46
N PHE A 294 2.60 -25.26 -20.34
CA PHE A 294 2.22 -26.66 -20.20
C PHE A 294 0.73 -26.87 -20.44
N LEU A 295 -0.14 -26.07 -19.81
CA LEU A 295 -1.59 -26.11 -20.00
C LEU A 295 -1.99 -25.85 -21.47
N SER A 296 -1.35 -24.88 -22.11
CA SER A 296 -1.60 -24.56 -23.52
C SER A 296 -1.21 -25.72 -24.46
N MET A 297 -0.10 -26.40 -24.17
CA MET A 297 0.31 -27.59 -24.93
C MET A 297 -0.66 -28.76 -24.75
N LEU A 298 -1.17 -28.98 -23.53
CA LEU A 298 -2.20 -30.00 -23.28
C LEU A 298 -3.49 -29.69 -24.05
N ALA A 299 -3.97 -28.45 -23.99
CA ALA A 299 -5.16 -28.02 -24.71
C ALA A 299 -5.01 -28.18 -26.24
N ALA A 300 -3.82 -27.88 -26.79
CA ALA A 300 -3.54 -28.08 -28.20
C ALA A 300 -3.51 -29.57 -28.62
N ARG A 301 -3.12 -30.48 -27.72
CA ARG A 301 -3.17 -31.93 -27.96
C ARG A 301 -4.60 -32.49 -27.95
N VAL A 302 -5.48 -31.98 -27.09
CA VAL A 302 -6.89 -32.42 -27.01
C VAL A 302 -7.71 -31.98 -28.23
N ARG A 303 -7.31 -30.91 -28.93
CA ARG A 303 -7.97 -30.43 -30.16
C ARG A 303 -7.52 -31.17 -31.44
N ARG A 304 -6.50 -32.02 -31.37
CA ARG A 304 -6.02 -32.85 -32.49
C ARG A 304 -6.59 -34.26 -32.36
#